data_AF-A0A0C9TFD6-F1
#
_entry.id   AF-A0A0C9TFD6-F1
#
_cell.length_a   1.000
_cell.length_b   1.000
_cell.length_c   1.000
_cell.angle_alpha   90.00
_cell.angle_beta   90.00
_cell.angle_gamma   90.00
#
_symmetry.space_group_name_H-M   'P 1'
#
loop_
_entity.id
_entity.type
_entity.pdbx_description
1 polymer ?
#
loop_
_entity_poly.entity_id
_entity_poly.type
_entity_poly.pdbx_seq_one_letter_code
_entity_poly.pdbx_strand_id
1 'polypeptide(L)'
;LEFVKMIQAASLDDPVNKMSAEGVQRLRNPPQAPIDLESSGVRLSMSMYLALEHSSQDAYEQIRRSIQLNLSDSPAAEDILSFHAVEKKIASYTGVEYIETDMCPESCVGFTGPFTDLETCPVSSCGASRWDPGRLRASNGRVKVAAKKFTTIPLGPQLQAQYRDPQSARSMCY
;
A
#
# COMPACT_ATOMS: atom_id res chain seq x y z
N LEU A 1 22.92 11.64 -13.97
CA LEU A 1 23.75 10.44 -14.25
C LEU A 1 23.56 9.35 -13.20
N GLU A 2 23.48 9.69 -11.91
CA GLU A 2 23.33 8.69 -10.84
C GLU A 2 22.00 7.91 -10.90
N PHE A 3 20.86 8.59 -11.02
CA PHE A 3 19.56 7.92 -11.23
C PHE A 3 19.56 6.93 -12.41
N VAL A 4 20.19 7.29 -13.54
CA VAL A 4 20.27 6.42 -14.72
C VAL A 4 21.03 5.14 -14.39
N LYS A 5 22.16 5.24 -13.68
CA LYS A 5 22.94 4.08 -13.25
C LYS A 5 22.15 3.20 -12.29
N MET A 6 21.41 3.80 -11.36
CA MET A 6 20.56 3.04 -10.42
C MET A 6 19.45 2.29 -11.15
N ILE A 7 18.77 2.93 -12.11
CA ILE A 7 17.72 2.27 -12.90
C ILE A 7 18.31 1.10 -13.71
N GLN A 8 19.49 1.26 -14.30
CA GLN A 8 20.16 0.20 -15.06
C GLN A 8 20.58 -1.00 -14.19
N ALA A 9 20.89 -0.76 -12.91
CA ALA A 9 21.27 -1.79 -11.95
C ALA A 9 20.12 -2.24 -11.03
N ALA A 10 18.90 -1.74 -11.26
CA ALA A 10 17.78 -1.94 -10.36
C ALA A 10 17.44 -3.42 -10.20
N SER A 11 17.28 -3.84 -8.94
CA SER A 11 16.94 -5.21 -8.56
C SER A 11 15.91 -5.19 -7.43
N LEU A 12 15.21 -6.30 -7.23
CA LEU A 12 14.33 -6.47 -6.07
C LEU A 12 15.10 -6.54 -4.74
N ASP A 13 16.39 -6.85 -4.78
CA ASP A 13 17.28 -6.85 -3.61
C ASP A 13 17.94 -5.49 -3.34
N ASP A 14 17.61 -4.46 -4.13
CA ASP A 14 18.16 -3.11 -3.95
C ASP A 14 17.70 -2.53 -2.59
N PRO A 15 18.59 -1.93 -1.77
CA PRO A 15 18.21 -1.24 -0.54
C PRO A 15 17.16 -0.14 -0.70
N VAL A 16 17.02 0.43 -1.91
CA VAL A 16 16.00 1.43 -2.23
C VAL A 16 14.61 0.82 -2.43
N ASN A 17 14.53 -0.51 -2.64
CA ASN A 17 13.26 -1.21 -2.70
C ASN A 17 12.55 -1.15 -1.34
N LYS A 18 11.34 -0.60 -1.34
CA LYS A 18 10.50 -0.44 -0.15
C LYS A 18 9.34 -1.44 -0.10
N MET A 19 9.32 -2.44 -0.98
CA MET A 19 8.41 -3.57 -0.86
C MET A 19 8.69 -4.35 0.42
N SER A 20 7.64 -4.96 0.98
CA SER A 20 7.79 -5.89 2.09
C SER A 20 8.54 -7.14 1.65
N ALA A 21 9.20 -7.83 2.59
CA ALA A 21 9.85 -9.11 2.30
C ALA A 21 8.85 -10.14 1.73
N GLU A 22 7.62 -10.14 2.24
CA GLU A 22 6.54 -10.97 1.73
C GLU A 22 6.12 -10.57 0.30
N GLY A 23 6.07 -9.26 0.02
CA GLY A 23 5.78 -8.71 -1.31
C GLY A 23 6.82 -9.12 -2.33
N VAL A 24 8.11 -9.01 -2.01
CA VAL A 24 9.21 -9.49 -2.85
C VAL A 24 9.11 -11.01 -3.07
N GLN A 25 8.82 -11.78 -2.01
CA GLN A 25 8.68 -13.22 -2.11
C GLN A 25 7.53 -13.64 -3.03
N ARG A 26 6.37 -12.99 -2.93
CA ARG A 26 5.22 -13.21 -3.84
C ARG A 26 5.53 -12.80 -5.27
N LEU A 27 6.26 -11.69 -5.45
CA LEU A 27 6.67 -11.23 -6.78
C LEU A 27 7.61 -12.24 -7.45
N ARG A 28 8.48 -12.90 -6.69
CA ARG A 28 9.34 -13.99 -7.19
C ARG A 28 8.58 -15.30 -7.41
N ASN A 29 7.57 -15.57 -6.58
CA ASN A 29 6.84 -16.84 -6.54
C ASN A 29 5.33 -16.55 -6.53
N PRO A 30 4.75 -16.15 -7.67
CA PRO A 30 3.35 -15.73 -7.73
C PRO A 30 2.41 -16.88 -7.36
N PRO A 31 1.37 -16.63 -6.54
CA PRO A 31 0.36 -17.64 -6.21
C PRO A 31 -0.31 -18.19 -7.47
N GLN A 32 -0.35 -19.51 -7.62
CA GLN A 32 -0.93 -20.19 -8.79
C GLN A 32 -2.31 -20.81 -8.50
N ALA A 33 -2.62 -21.07 -7.23
CA ALA A 33 -3.93 -21.62 -6.84
C ALA A 33 -5.03 -20.54 -6.96
N PRO A 34 -6.30 -20.88 -7.17
CA PRO A 34 -7.40 -19.92 -7.08
C PRO A 34 -7.45 -19.20 -5.72
N ILE A 35 -8.11 -18.04 -5.65
CA ILE A 35 -8.36 -17.35 -4.38
C ILE A 35 -9.46 -18.12 -3.65
N ASP A 36 -9.14 -18.65 -2.47
CA ASP A 36 -10.15 -19.21 -1.58
C ASP A 36 -10.62 -18.14 -0.59
N LEU A 37 -11.89 -17.76 -0.66
CA LEU A 37 -12.49 -16.81 0.28
C LEU A 37 -13.09 -17.62 1.44
N GLU A 38 -12.23 -17.93 2.41
CA GLU A 38 -12.41 -18.94 3.46
C GLU A 38 -13.64 -18.74 4.36
N SER A 39 -14.07 -17.49 4.65
CA SER A 39 -15.25 -17.25 5.52
C SER A 39 -16.19 -16.14 5.02
N SER A 40 -17.46 -16.24 5.43
CA SER A 40 -18.50 -15.26 5.11
C SER A 40 -18.18 -13.87 5.67
N GLY A 41 -17.55 -13.79 6.85
CA GLY A 41 -17.08 -12.54 7.44
C GLY A 41 -15.96 -11.87 6.64
N VAL A 42 -15.01 -12.64 6.12
CA VAL A 42 -13.96 -12.12 5.22
C VAL A 42 -14.57 -11.57 3.93
N ARG A 43 -15.54 -12.29 3.33
CA ARG A 43 -16.25 -11.83 2.13
C ARG A 43 -17.02 -10.53 2.38
N LEU A 44 -17.73 -10.45 3.50
CA LEU A 44 -18.44 -9.23 3.92
C LEU A 44 -17.46 -8.07 4.11
N SER A 45 -16.34 -8.32 4.77
CA SER A 45 -15.28 -7.33 5.01
C SER A 45 -14.75 -6.74 3.71
N MET A 46 -14.48 -7.59 2.71
CA MET A 46 -14.01 -7.16 1.39
C MET A 46 -15.09 -6.41 0.61
N SER A 47 -16.33 -6.90 0.63
CA SER A 47 -17.45 -6.22 -0.01
C SER A 47 -17.70 -4.83 0.58
N MET A 48 -17.62 -4.68 1.91
CA MET A 48 -17.72 -3.39 2.58
C MET A 48 -16.56 -2.48 2.19
N TYR A 49 -15.33 -2.99 2.17
CA TYR A 49 -14.15 -2.21 1.81
C TYR A 49 -14.28 -1.62 0.40
N LEU A 50 -14.69 -2.45 -0.57
CA LEU A 50 -14.91 -2.01 -1.95
C LEU A 50 -16.09 -1.04 -2.08
N ALA A 51 -17.19 -1.28 -1.36
CA ALA A 51 -18.34 -0.37 -1.37
C ALA A 51 -18.03 1.00 -0.73
N LEU A 52 -17.04 1.05 0.15
CA LEU A 52 -16.62 2.24 0.89
C LEU A 52 -15.35 2.88 0.32
N GLU A 53 -15.01 2.61 -0.95
CA GLU A 53 -13.77 3.10 -1.61
C GLU A 53 -13.53 4.62 -1.44
N HIS A 54 -14.59 5.42 -1.40
CA HIS A 54 -14.51 6.88 -1.24
C HIS A 54 -14.86 7.38 0.17
N SER A 55 -15.03 6.48 1.13
CA SER A 55 -15.34 6.80 2.52
C SER A 55 -14.09 6.78 3.39
N SER A 56 -14.19 7.33 4.60
CA SER A 56 -13.09 7.27 5.56
C SER A 56 -12.93 5.86 6.14
N GLN A 57 -11.72 5.54 6.58
CA GLN A 57 -11.45 4.36 7.42
C GLN A 57 -12.38 4.33 8.65
N ASP A 58 -12.65 5.49 9.25
CA ASP A 58 -13.58 5.58 10.39
C ASP A 58 -14.99 5.13 10.04
N ALA A 59 -15.49 5.44 8.83
CA ALA A 59 -16.80 5.00 8.39
C ALA A 59 -16.86 3.45 8.30
N TYR A 60 -15.81 2.83 7.75
CA TYR A 60 -15.68 1.37 7.73
C TYR A 60 -15.72 0.77 9.15
N GLU A 61 -14.93 1.30 10.08
CA GLU A 61 -14.84 0.79 11.45
C GLU A 61 -16.15 0.99 12.23
N GLN A 62 -16.87 2.09 12.00
CA GLN A 62 -18.19 2.31 12.60
C GLN A 62 -19.23 1.30 12.10
N ILE A 63 -19.26 1.01 10.80
CA ILE A 63 -20.16 0.01 10.22
C ILE A 63 -19.79 -1.38 10.73
N ARG A 64 -18.51 -1.74 10.73
CA ARG A 64 -18.01 -3.00 11.29
C ARG A 64 -18.48 -3.20 12.74
N ARG A 65 -18.28 -2.19 13.60
CA ARG A 65 -18.73 -2.24 15.00
C ARG A 65 -20.25 -2.40 15.11
N SER A 66 -21.00 -1.73 14.23
CA SER A 66 -22.47 -1.82 14.22
C SER A 66 -22.94 -3.24 13.86
N ILE A 67 -22.29 -3.88 12.88
CA ILE A 67 -22.56 -5.28 12.52
C ILE A 67 -22.24 -6.21 13.69
N GLN A 68 -21.08 -6.05 14.33
CA GLN A 68 -20.69 -6.87 15.48
C GLN A 68 -21.67 -6.75 16.66
N LEU A 69 -22.23 -5.56 16.90
CA LEU A 69 -23.16 -5.32 18.00
C LEU A 69 -24.59 -5.84 17.74
N ASN A 70 -25.05 -5.79 16.48
CA ASN A 70 -26.46 -6.04 16.15
C ASN A 70 -26.68 -7.39 15.45
N LEU A 71 -25.63 -8.03 14.94
CA LEU A 71 -25.69 -9.27 14.18
C LEU A 71 -24.77 -10.34 14.78
N SER A 72 -24.55 -10.30 16.10
CA SER A 72 -23.63 -11.21 16.83
C SER A 72 -23.96 -12.69 16.64
N ASP A 73 -25.22 -13.03 16.35
CA ASP A 73 -25.66 -14.42 16.13
C ASP A 73 -25.39 -14.93 14.70
N SER A 74 -24.85 -14.08 13.82
CA SER A 74 -24.48 -14.43 12.46
C SER A 74 -23.03 -14.92 12.41
N PRO A 75 -22.74 -16.07 11.76
CA PRO A 75 -21.37 -16.52 11.51
C PRO A 75 -20.49 -15.50 10.78
N ALA A 76 -21.11 -14.58 10.02
CA ALA A 76 -20.37 -13.51 9.33
C ALA A 76 -19.86 -12.41 10.26
N ALA A 77 -20.45 -12.24 11.44
CA ALA A 77 -20.07 -11.21 12.41
C ALA A 77 -18.83 -11.60 13.22
N GLU A 78 -18.57 -12.91 13.40
CA GLU A 78 -17.41 -13.42 14.14
C GLU A 78 -16.07 -13.11 13.43
N ASP A 79 -16.08 -13.18 12.09
CA ASP A 79 -14.88 -13.06 11.25
C ASP A 79 -14.73 -11.70 10.54
N ILE A 80 -15.48 -10.66 10.96
CA ILE A 80 -15.39 -9.37 10.29
C ILE A 80 -14.07 -8.65 10.62
N LEU A 81 -13.29 -8.41 9.58
CA LEU A 81 -11.95 -7.83 9.66
C LEU A 81 -12.02 -6.34 9.95
N SER A 82 -11.00 -5.82 10.64
CA SER A 82 -10.75 -4.36 10.68
C SER A 82 -10.30 -3.86 9.30
N PHE A 83 -10.32 -2.54 9.11
CA PHE A 83 -9.88 -1.90 7.87
C PHE A 83 -8.47 -2.34 7.45
N HIS A 84 -7.52 -2.30 8.38
CA HIS A 84 -6.15 -2.74 8.11
C HIS A 84 -6.04 -4.24 7.87
N ALA A 85 -6.87 -5.06 8.54
CA ALA A 85 -6.84 -6.50 8.35
C ALA A 85 -7.42 -6.90 6.98
N VAL A 86 -8.46 -6.22 6.50
CA VAL A 86 -8.98 -6.46 5.15
C VAL A 86 -7.99 -6.01 4.07
N GLU A 87 -7.31 -4.87 4.24
CA GLU A 87 -6.22 -4.46 3.33
C GLU A 87 -5.11 -5.50 3.26
N LYS A 88 -4.65 -6.00 4.42
CA LYS A 88 -3.65 -7.06 4.49
C LYS A 88 -4.12 -8.34 3.83
N LYS A 89 -5.39 -8.73 4.02
CA LYS A 89 -5.96 -9.93 3.40
C LYS A 89 -6.08 -9.76 1.88
N ILE A 90 -6.53 -8.60 1.39
CA ILE A 90 -6.55 -8.28 -0.04
C ILE A 90 -5.13 -8.37 -0.62
N ALA A 91 -4.14 -7.72 0.01
CA ALA A 91 -2.75 -7.78 -0.42
C ALA A 91 -2.19 -9.21 -0.42
N SER A 92 -2.62 -10.06 0.52
CA SER A 92 -2.22 -11.47 0.54
C SER A 92 -2.78 -12.27 -0.64
N TYR A 93 -3.97 -11.92 -1.12
CA TYR A 93 -4.59 -12.57 -2.26
C TYR A 93 -4.09 -12.03 -3.59
N THR A 94 -4.02 -10.73 -3.76
CA THR A 94 -3.63 -10.11 -5.02
C THR A 94 -2.12 -10.04 -5.18
N GLY A 95 -1.37 -10.10 -4.07
CA GLY A 95 0.05 -9.76 -4.05
C GLY A 95 0.32 -8.25 -4.18
N VAL A 96 -0.71 -7.44 -4.42
CA VAL A 96 -0.59 -5.99 -4.65
C VAL A 96 -0.51 -5.28 -3.30
N GLU A 97 0.63 -4.67 -3.06
CA GLU A 97 0.87 -3.74 -1.95
C GLU A 97 1.32 -2.40 -2.52
N TYR A 98 0.95 -1.31 -1.87
CA TYR A 98 1.44 0.00 -2.25
C TYR A 98 2.76 0.30 -1.55
N ILE A 99 3.61 1.06 -2.23
CA ILE A 99 4.89 1.54 -1.70
C ILE A 99 4.76 3.04 -1.45
N GLU A 100 5.07 3.47 -0.24
CA GLU A 100 5.13 4.89 0.08
C GLU A 100 6.56 5.42 0.00
N THR A 101 6.70 6.56 -0.67
CA THR A 101 7.95 7.30 -0.69
C THR A 101 7.71 8.73 -0.27
N ASP A 102 8.47 9.21 0.71
CA ASP A 102 8.45 10.60 1.13
C ASP A 102 8.69 11.51 -0.07
N MET A 103 7.93 12.60 -0.13
CA MET A 103 7.95 13.54 -1.24
C MET A 103 8.03 14.96 -0.72
N CYS A 104 8.65 15.85 -1.49
CA CYS A 104 8.57 17.28 -1.25
C CYS A 104 7.09 17.71 -1.13
N PRO A 105 6.70 18.57 -0.16
CA PRO A 105 5.33 19.05 -0.05
C PRO A 105 4.86 19.78 -1.33
N GLU A 106 5.77 20.49 -1.99
CA GLU A 106 5.57 21.15 -3.29
C GLU A 106 5.64 20.18 -4.48
N SER A 107 5.77 18.87 -4.23
CA SER A 107 5.82 17.79 -5.23
C SER A 107 6.97 17.88 -6.23
N CYS A 108 8.03 18.64 -5.93
CA CYS A 108 9.15 18.80 -6.86
C CYS A 108 9.93 17.51 -7.08
N VAL A 109 10.17 16.73 -6.02
CA VAL A 109 10.91 15.48 -6.03
C VAL A 109 10.40 14.50 -4.98
N GLY A 110 10.59 13.21 -5.24
CA GLY A 110 10.57 12.17 -4.20
C GLY A 110 11.93 12.05 -3.51
N PHE A 111 11.94 11.85 -2.20
CA PHE A 111 13.14 11.54 -1.42
C PHE A 111 13.48 10.06 -1.56
N THR A 112 14.10 9.73 -2.70
CA THR A 112 14.49 8.37 -3.09
C THR A 112 15.81 8.40 -3.87
N GLY A 113 16.45 7.24 -4.00
CA GLY A 113 17.75 7.09 -4.66
C GLY A 113 18.78 8.06 -4.08
N PRO A 114 19.44 8.92 -4.90
CA PRO A 114 20.39 9.92 -4.43
C PRO A 114 19.83 10.96 -3.46
N PHE A 115 18.50 11.10 -3.37
CA PHE A 115 17.84 12.06 -2.49
C PHE A 115 17.33 11.43 -1.19
N THR A 116 17.59 10.14 -0.95
CA THR A 116 17.05 9.39 0.20
C THR A 116 17.40 10.03 1.55
N ASP A 117 18.61 10.55 1.71
CA ASP A 117 19.10 11.11 2.97
C ASP A 117 18.90 12.62 3.09
N LEU A 118 18.28 13.26 2.09
CA LEU A 118 18.00 14.69 2.15
C LEU A 118 16.82 14.97 3.09
N GLU A 119 17.00 16.01 3.90
CA GLU A 119 15.95 16.54 4.77
C GLU A 119 15.21 17.75 4.17
N THR A 120 15.75 18.32 3.09
CA THR A 120 15.17 19.46 2.36
C THR A 120 15.19 19.20 0.86
N CYS A 121 14.25 19.82 0.16
CA CYS A 121 14.14 19.70 -1.30
C CYS A 121 15.41 20.26 -1.98
N PRO A 122 16.09 19.47 -2.84
CA PRO A 122 17.30 19.90 -3.53
C PRO A 122 17.05 20.90 -4.66
N VAL A 123 15.79 21.17 -5.02
CA VAL A 123 15.44 22.17 -6.03
C VAL A 123 15.69 23.56 -5.47
N SER A 124 16.56 24.33 -6.13
CA SER A 124 17.09 25.62 -5.66
C SER A 124 16.00 26.66 -5.37
N SER A 125 14.89 26.62 -6.10
CA SER A 125 13.74 27.52 -5.90
C SER A 125 12.76 27.05 -4.82
N CYS A 126 12.95 25.87 -4.23
CA CYS A 126 12.01 25.26 -3.29
C CYS A 126 12.58 25.22 -1.87
N GLY A 127 13.64 24.44 -1.63
CA GLY A 127 14.24 24.29 -0.29
C GLY A 127 13.30 23.77 0.82
N ALA A 128 12.09 23.32 0.49
CA ALA A 128 11.09 22.92 1.48
C ALA A 128 11.55 21.73 2.33
N SER A 129 11.20 21.74 3.61
CA SER A 129 11.44 20.65 4.54
C SER A 129 10.70 19.38 4.10
N ARG A 130 11.39 18.23 4.17
CA ARG A 130 10.79 16.90 4.04
C ARG A 130 9.78 16.62 5.15
N TRP A 131 10.00 17.18 6.33
CA TRP A 131 9.24 16.88 7.54
C TRP A 131 8.05 17.82 7.72
N ASP A 132 6.94 17.27 8.23
CA ASP A 132 5.75 18.00 8.63
C ASP A 132 6.08 18.95 9.79
N PRO A 133 5.87 20.27 9.61
CA PRO A 133 6.25 21.26 10.62
C PRO A 133 5.40 21.18 11.89
N GLY A 134 4.14 20.74 11.79
CA GLY A 134 3.24 20.60 12.93
C GLY A 134 3.66 19.46 13.86
N ARG A 135 3.92 18.27 13.28
CA ARG A 135 4.40 17.08 14.00
C ARG A 135 5.79 17.30 14.60
N LEU A 136 6.67 17.94 13.85
CA LEU A 136 8.02 18.24 14.34
C LEU A 136 7.99 19.22 15.51
N ARG A 137 7.18 20.29 15.44
CA ARG A 137 6.99 21.23 16.55
C ARG A 137 6.34 20.56 17.77
N ALA A 138 5.24 19.83 17.58
CA ALA A 138 4.52 19.15 18.65
C ALA A 138 5.39 18.14 19.42
N SER A 139 6.40 17.56 18.76
CA SER A 139 7.33 16.61 19.36
C SER A 139 8.65 17.24 19.83
N ASN A 140 8.79 18.57 19.80
CA ASN A 140 10.05 19.28 20.08
C ASN A 140 11.23 18.72 19.26
N GLY A 141 10.99 18.46 17.97
CA GLY A 141 12.01 17.98 17.03
C GLY A 141 12.27 16.47 17.07
N ARG A 142 11.58 15.69 17.91
CA ARG A 142 11.87 14.26 18.11
C ARG A 142 11.20 13.35 17.10
N VAL A 143 10.02 13.73 16.60
CA VAL A 143 9.23 12.91 15.68
C VAL A 143 9.27 13.54 14.29
N LYS A 144 9.95 12.84 13.38
CA LYS A 144 10.02 13.18 11.96
C LYS A 144 8.98 12.38 11.20
N VAL A 145 7.96 13.08 10.70
CA VAL A 145 6.94 12.52 9.80
C VAL A 145 7.07 13.28 8.49
N ALA A 146 7.06 12.57 7.35
CA ALA A 146 7.09 13.23 6.05
C ALA A 146 5.89 14.17 5.88
N ALA A 147 6.13 15.37 5.37
CA ALA A 147 5.08 16.35 5.08
C ALA A 147 4.17 15.87 3.95
N LYS A 148 4.70 15.08 3.02
CA LYS A 148 3.96 14.47 1.92
C LYS A 148 4.58 13.14 1.54
N LYS A 149 3.75 12.23 1.04
CA LYS A 149 4.17 10.93 0.49
C LYS A 149 3.59 10.76 -0.91
N PHE A 150 4.33 10.07 -1.75
CA PHE A 150 3.87 9.56 -3.03
C PHE A 150 3.67 8.05 -2.92
N THR A 151 2.53 7.59 -3.41
CA THR A 151 2.15 6.18 -3.39
C THR A 151 2.41 5.57 -4.76
N THR A 152 3.22 4.51 -4.79
CA THR A 152 3.47 3.71 -6.00
C THR A 152 2.74 2.39 -5.87
N ILE A 153 1.92 2.04 -6.85
CA ILE A 153 1.33 0.69 -6.96
C ILE A 153 2.19 -0.09 -7.95
N PRO A 154 3.02 -1.07 -7.52
CA PRO A 154 3.95 -1.75 -8.38
C PRO A 154 3.23 -2.52 -9.49
N LEU A 155 3.75 -2.45 -10.71
CA LEU A 155 3.11 -3.07 -11.88
C LEU A 155 3.22 -4.61 -11.85
N GLY A 156 4.35 -5.14 -11.40
CA GLY A 156 4.61 -6.59 -11.37
C GLY A 156 3.52 -7.40 -10.65
N PRO A 157 3.19 -7.10 -9.38
CA PRO A 157 2.11 -7.78 -8.66
C PRO A 157 0.74 -7.64 -9.33
N GLN A 158 0.44 -6.48 -9.95
CA GLN A 158 -0.82 -6.28 -10.67
C GLN A 158 -0.94 -7.23 -11.87
N LEU A 159 0.13 -7.35 -12.66
CA LEU A 159 0.18 -8.27 -13.80
C LEU A 159 0.05 -9.73 -13.35
N GLN A 160 0.73 -10.10 -12.26
CA GLN A 160 0.63 -11.45 -11.69
C GLN A 160 -0.79 -11.78 -11.23
N ALA A 161 -1.48 -10.83 -10.57
CA ALA A 161 -2.86 -11.00 -10.16
C ALA A 161 -3.80 -11.21 -11.37
N GLN A 162 -3.61 -10.43 -12.44
CA GLN A 162 -4.40 -10.57 -13.66
C GLN A 162 -4.10 -11.89 -14.39
N TYR A 163 -2.84 -12.35 -14.40
CA TYR A 163 -2.47 -13.60 -15.05
C TYR A 163 -2.99 -14.83 -14.31
N ARG A 164 -3.18 -14.72 -12.99
CA ARG A 164 -3.71 -15.79 -12.15
C ARG A 164 -5.17 -16.13 -12.48
N ASP A 165 -5.96 -15.17 -12.98
CA ASP A 165 -7.34 -15.42 -13.38
C ASP A 165 -7.41 -15.88 -14.85
N PRO A 166 -8.02 -17.06 -15.17
CA PRO A 166 -8.05 -17.57 -16.53
C PRO A 166 -8.76 -16.67 -17.55
N GLN A 167 -9.74 -15.87 -17.14
CA GLN A 167 -10.44 -14.96 -18.04
C GLN A 167 -9.62 -13.70 -18.31
N SER A 168 -9.00 -13.13 -17.28
CA SER A 168 -8.06 -12.01 -17.42
C SER A 168 -6.83 -12.41 -18.22
N ALA A 169 -6.25 -13.59 -17.98
CA ALA A 169 -5.12 -14.11 -18.76
C ALA A 169 -5.44 -14.16 -20.27
N ARG A 170 -6.61 -14.71 -20.65
CA ARG A 170 -7.07 -14.70 -22.05
C ARG A 170 -7.26 -13.29 -22.60
N SER A 171 -7.81 -12.38 -21.80
CA SER A 171 -8.02 -10.98 -22.20
C SER A 171 -6.71 -10.22 -22.42
N MET A 172 -5.63 -10.62 -21.75
CA MET A 172 -4.29 -10.07 -21.96
C MET A 172 -3.61 -10.58 -23.24
N CYS A 173 -4.29 -11.42 -24.04
CA CYS A 173 -3.77 -12.01 -25.29
C CYS A 173 -2.47 -12.81 -25.10
N TYR A 174 -2.32 -13.46 -23.94
CA TYR A 174 -1.23 -14.40 -23.63
C TYR A 174 -1.72 -15.86 -23.65
#